data_AF-A0A1Y0VSS0-F1
#
_entry.id   AF-A0A1Y0VSS0-F1
#
_cell.length_a   1.000
_cell.length_b   1.000
_cell.length_c   1.000
_cell.angle_alpha   90.00
_cell.angle_beta   90.00
_cell.angle_gamma   90.00
#
_symmetry.space_group_name_H-M   'P 1'
#
loop_
_entity.id
_entity.type
_entity.pdbx_description
1 polymer ?
#
loop_
_entity_poly.entity_id
_entity_poly.type
_entity_poly.pdbx_seq_one_letter_code
_entity_poly.pdbx_strand_id
1 'polypeptide(L)'
;MPNTSDHDVVGKLSDELKQKILNHLRLSWSPGMIAHEFKLATKSIYNWLNQGRIGFSLNDLPEHGVRQRRSVDQRSKYNQSLGDQLNSVP
;
A
#
# COMPACT_ATOMS: atom_id res chain seq x y z
N MET A 1 -27.51 -19.77 -16.32
CA MET A 1 -26.18 -19.24 -16.67
C MET A 1 -26.35 -17.75 -16.92
N PRO A 2 -25.72 -16.82 -16.19
CA PRO A 2 -25.82 -15.42 -16.55
C PRO A 2 -24.82 -15.11 -17.66
N ASN A 3 -25.34 -14.56 -18.76
CA ASN A 3 -24.60 -14.03 -19.90
C ASN A 3 -23.85 -12.77 -19.47
N THR A 4 -22.53 -12.79 -19.49
CA THR A 4 -21.70 -11.58 -19.35
C THR A 4 -21.49 -10.95 -20.73
N SER A 5 -22.54 -10.36 -21.26
CA SER A 5 -22.40 -9.25 -22.18
C SER A 5 -22.37 -7.99 -21.33
N ASP A 6 -21.19 -7.43 -21.10
CA ASP A 6 -21.12 -5.98 -20.98
C ASP A 6 -19.76 -5.46 -21.46
N HIS A 7 -19.84 -4.85 -22.63
CA HIS A 7 -18.83 -3.99 -23.21
C HIS A 7 -18.79 -2.69 -22.40
N ASP A 8 -18.12 -2.68 -21.24
CA ASP A 8 -17.82 -1.47 -20.48
C ASP A 8 -16.29 -1.34 -20.30
N VAL A 9 -15.57 -1.44 -21.42
CA VAL A 9 -14.12 -1.21 -21.48
C VAL A 9 -13.90 0.31 -21.57
N VAL A 10 -13.14 0.87 -20.61
CA VAL A 10 -12.50 2.22 -20.60
C VAL A 10 -13.14 3.34 -19.75
N GLY A 11 -14.37 3.23 -19.23
CA GLY A 11 -15.00 4.36 -18.50
C GLY A 11 -15.49 4.14 -17.06
N LYS A 12 -15.81 2.91 -16.67
CA LYS A 12 -16.52 2.62 -15.42
C LYS A 12 -15.72 1.69 -14.52
N LEU A 13 -15.71 2.00 -13.23
CA LEU A 13 -15.33 1.05 -12.20
C LEU A 13 -16.31 -0.14 -12.26
N SER A 14 -15.87 -1.27 -12.80
CA SER A 14 -16.67 -2.49 -12.81
C SER A 14 -16.79 -3.06 -11.40
N ASP A 15 -17.89 -3.75 -11.11
CA ASP A 15 -18.11 -4.36 -9.79
C ASP A 15 -17.02 -5.39 -9.45
N GLU A 16 -16.49 -6.09 -10.46
CA GLU A 16 -15.37 -7.02 -10.29
C GLU A 16 -14.08 -6.28 -9.90
N LEU A 17 -13.75 -5.18 -10.57
CA LEU A 17 -12.58 -4.37 -10.24
C LEU A 17 -12.72 -3.74 -8.85
N LYS A 18 -13.92 -3.24 -8.53
CA LYS A 18 -14.25 -2.72 -7.19
C LYS A 18 -14.03 -3.79 -6.11
N GLN A 19 -14.53 -5.00 -6.31
CA GLN A 19 -14.34 -6.12 -5.38
C GLN A 19 -12.86 -6.48 -5.23
N LYS A 20 -12.12 -6.54 -6.34
CA LYS A 20 -10.68 -6.79 -6.31
C LYS A 20 -9.95 -5.70 -5.53
N ILE A 21 -10.19 -4.42 -5.79
CA ILE A 21 -9.58 -3.31 -5.05
C ILE A 21 -9.92 -3.40 -3.56
N LEU A 22 -11.19 -3.63 -3.21
CA LEU A 22 -11.64 -3.75 -1.82
C LEU A 22 -10.94 -4.91 -1.09
N ASN A 23 -10.80 -6.07 -1.73
CA ASN A 23 -10.09 -7.22 -1.16
C ASN A 23 -8.61 -6.91 -0.92
N HIS A 24 -7.93 -6.22 -1.83
CA HIS A 24 -6.53 -5.84 -1.62
C HIS A 24 -6.38 -4.79 -0.51
N LEU A 25 -7.30 -3.83 -0.41
CA LEU A 25 -7.34 -2.86 0.70
C LEU A 25 -7.50 -3.57 2.06
N ARG A 26 -8.35 -4.62 2.13
CA ARG A 26 -8.49 -5.48 3.32
C ARG A 26 -7.22 -6.27 3.65
N LEU A 27 -6.40 -6.59 2.66
CA LEU A 27 -5.09 -7.22 2.82
C LEU A 27 -3.99 -6.19 3.15
N SER A 28 -4.37 -4.96 3.50
CA SER A 28 -3.45 -3.86 3.83
C SER A 28 -2.55 -3.43 2.67
N TRP A 29 -2.98 -3.63 1.42
CA TRP A 29 -2.26 -3.12 0.26
C TRP A 29 -2.47 -1.61 0.13
N SER A 30 -1.40 -0.89 -0.22
CA SER A 30 -1.49 0.54 -0.49
C SER A 30 -2.22 0.81 -1.81
N PRO A 31 -2.93 1.95 -1.95
CA PRO A 31 -3.52 2.38 -3.22
C PRO A 31 -2.51 2.38 -4.37
N GLY A 32 -1.24 2.72 -4.11
CA GLY A 32 -0.18 2.70 -5.11
C GLY A 32 0.18 1.28 -5.61
N MET A 33 0.20 0.28 -4.72
CA MET A 33 0.44 -1.12 -5.11
C MET A 33 -0.71 -1.66 -5.95
N ILE A 34 -1.95 -1.37 -5.56
CA ILE A 34 -3.14 -1.76 -6.30
C ILE A 34 -3.15 -1.10 -7.69
N ALA A 35 -2.82 0.19 -7.75
CA ALA A 35 -2.68 0.91 -9.01
C ALA A 35 -1.66 0.25 -9.95
N HIS A 36 -0.51 -0.16 -9.42
CA HIS A 36 0.51 -0.86 -10.18
C HIS A 36 0.03 -2.24 -10.68
N GLU A 37 -0.60 -3.03 -9.81
CA GLU A 37 -1.13 -4.38 -10.13
C GLU A 37 -2.15 -4.32 -11.28
N PHE A 38 -3.08 -3.38 -11.19
CA PHE A 38 -4.15 -3.22 -12.20
C PHE A 38 -3.77 -2.28 -13.36
N LYS A 39 -2.52 -1.77 -13.38
CA LYS A 39 -2.03 -0.76 -14.36
C LYS A 39 -2.94 0.47 -14.46
N LEU A 40 -3.45 0.93 -13.32
CA LEU A 40 -4.33 2.09 -13.19
C LEU A 40 -3.57 3.29 -12.61
N ALA A 41 -4.15 4.48 -12.74
CA ALA A 41 -3.65 5.65 -12.03
C ALA A 41 -4.06 5.57 -10.55
N THR A 42 -3.10 5.76 -9.63
CA THR A 42 -3.38 5.83 -8.18
C THR A 42 -4.42 6.90 -7.84
N LYS A 43 -4.40 8.03 -8.56
CA LYS A 43 -5.39 9.10 -8.43
C LYS A 43 -6.83 8.63 -8.70
N SER A 44 -7.01 7.66 -9.61
CA SER A 44 -8.33 7.08 -9.88
C SER A 44 -8.86 6.29 -8.68
N ILE A 45 -8.01 5.56 -7.97
CA ILE A 45 -8.39 4.82 -6.75
C ILE A 45 -8.84 5.78 -5.66
N TYR A 46 -8.06 6.84 -5.40
CA TYR A 46 -8.44 7.88 -4.44
C TYR A 46 -9.74 8.59 -4.85
N ASN A 47 -9.93 8.89 -6.14
CA ASN A 47 -11.19 9.47 -6.62
C ASN A 47 -12.39 8.54 -6.36
N TRP A 48 -12.26 7.23 -6.56
CA TRP A 48 -13.34 6.28 -6.29
C TRP A 48 -13.64 6.11 -4.80
N LEU A 49 -12.62 6.18 -3.95
CA LEU A 49 -12.79 6.19 -2.49
C LEU A 49 -13.49 7.48 -2.04
N ASN A 50 -13.05 8.65 -2.53
CA ASN A 50 -13.63 9.94 -2.20
C ASN A 50 -15.08 10.09 -2.72
N GLN A 51 -15.40 9.47 -3.85
CA GLN A 51 -16.77 9.40 -4.39
C GLN A 51 -17.65 8.36 -3.68
N GLY A 52 -17.13 7.60 -2.72
CA GLY A 52 -17.86 6.52 -2.05
C GLY A 52 -18.23 5.35 -2.97
N ARG A 53 -17.58 5.22 -4.14
CA ARG A 53 -17.83 4.10 -5.07
C ARG A 53 -17.27 2.79 -4.54
N ILE A 54 -16.18 2.86 -3.79
CA ILE A 54 -15.60 1.74 -3.04
C ILE A 54 -16.04 1.90 -1.59
N GLY A 55 -16.65 0.86 -1.01
CA GLY A 55 -17.12 0.85 0.38
C GLY A 55 -15.98 0.69 1.38
N PHE A 56 -14.98 1.56 1.29
CA PHE A 56 -13.80 1.57 2.13
C PHE A 56 -13.46 3.02 2.50
N SER A 57 -13.22 3.28 3.78
CA SER A 57 -12.95 4.63 4.26
C SER A 57 -11.54 5.06 3.88
N LEU A 58 -11.36 6.33 3.50
CA LEU A 58 -10.03 6.93 3.35
C LEU A 58 -9.24 6.89 4.66
N ASN A 59 -9.90 7.00 5.82
CA ASN A 59 -9.24 6.95 7.13
C ASN A 59 -8.73 5.55 7.51
N ASP A 60 -9.36 4.51 6.95
CA ASP A 60 -8.97 3.12 7.17
C ASP A 60 -7.94 2.66 6.13
N LEU A 61 -7.55 3.54 5.20
CA LEU A 61 -6.48 3.21 4.27
C LEU A 61 -5.21 2.92 5.06
N PRO A 62 -4.42 1.93 4.61
CA PRO A 62 -3.04 1.80 5.04
C PRO A 62 -2.24 2.97 4.45
N GLU A 63 -2.47 4.17 4.97
CA GLU A 63 -1.80 5.41 4.60
C GLU A 63 -0.95 5.87 5.77
N HIS A 64 0.22 5.27 5.88
CA HIS A 64 1.43 6.07 5.93
C HIS A 64 2.47 5.29 5.15
N GLY A 65 2.74 5.74 3.92
CA GLY A 65 3.90 5.36 3.11
C GLY A 65 5.26 5.63 3.79
N VAL A 66 5.29 5.81 5.11
CA VAL A 66 6.35 5.25 5.93
C VAL A 66 6.30 3.74 5.68
N ARG A 67 6.98 3.32 4.59
CA ARG A 67 7.99 2.27 4.76
C ARG A 67 8.50 2.50 6.17
N GLN A 68 8.10 1.67 7.14
CA GLN A 68 8.86 1.56 8.37
C GLN A 68 10.26 1.46 7.84
N ARG A 69 11.01 2.56 7.98
CA ARG A 69 12.36 2.62 7.47
C ARG A 69 12.97 1.41 8.13
N ARG A 70 13.29 0.39 7.33
CA ARG A 70 14.36 -0.52 7.69
C ARG A 70 15.62 0.34 7.65
N SER A 71 15.73 1.18 8.67
CA SER A 71 16.77 2.13 9.03
C SER A 71 16.31 2.47 10.44
N VAL A 72 16.74 1.72 11.44
CA VAL A 72 18.09 1.90 11.93
C VAL A 72 18.74 0.54 12.08
N ASP A 73 19.61 0.20 11.14
CA ASP A 73 20.99 -0.15 11.44
C ASP A 73 21.28 -0.66 12.88
N GLN A 74 20.67 -1.79 13.28
CA GLN A 74 21.11 -2.53 14.47
C GLN A 74 22.56 -3.01 14.33
N ARG A 75 23.17 -2.87 13.14
CA ARG A 75 24.57 -3.20 12.90
C ARG A 75 25.53 -2.11 13.41
N SER A 76 25.13 -0.82 13.45
CA SER A 76 25.98 0.23 14.04
C SER A 76 26.11 0.16 15.55
N LYS A 77 25.15 -0.44 16.28
CA LYS A 77 25.27 -0.57 17.74
C LYS A 77 26.38 -1.51 18.19
N TYR A 78 26.79 -2.47 17.36
CA TYR A 78 27.89 -3.39 17.70
C TYR A 78 29.29 -2.75 17.57
N ASN A 79 29.45 -1.70 16.77
CA ASN A 79 30.74 -1.03 16.60
C ASN A 79 31.00 0.09 17.62
N GLN A 80 29.95 0.72 18.17
CA GLN A 80 30.12 1.75 19.21
C GLN A 80 30.60 1.14 20.54
N SER A 81 30.08 -0.03 20.94
CA SER A 81 30.49 -0.67 22.20
C SER A 81 31.89 -1.31 22.17
N LEU A 82 32.50 -1.49 20.99
CA LEU A 82 33.87 -2.01 20.86
C LEU A 82 34.93 -0.88 20.85
N GLY A 83 34.57 0.32 20.39
CA GLY A 83 35.47 1.48 20.40
C GLY A 83 35.75 2.01 21.81
N ASP A 84 34.75 1.96 22.70
CA ASP A 84 34.88 2.48 24.07
C ASP A 84 35.64 1.53 25.02
N GLN A 85 35.81 0.24 24.67
CA GLN A 85 36.53 -0.73 25.50
C GLN A 85 38.04 -0.78 25.24
N LEU A 86 38.52 -0.19 24.14
CA LEU A 86 39.96 -0.22 23.79
C LEU A 86 40.77 0.97 24.35
N ASN A 87 40.11 1.99 24.90
CA ASN A 87 40.78 3.15 25.51
C ASN A 87 40.95 3.05 27.04
N SER A 88 40.61 1.92 27.65
CA SER A 88 40.98 1.61 29.04
C SER A 88 42.12 0.60 29.05
N VAL A 89 43.29 1.02 28.57
CA VAL A 89 44.54 0.32 28.85
C VAL A 89 45.03 0.81 30.23
N PRO A 90 45.28 -0.09 31.21
CA PRO A 90 45.85 0.29 32.51
C PRO A 90 47.29 0.81 32.41
#